data_AF-A0A936Y0H0-F1
#
_entry.id   AF-A0A936Y0H0-F1
#
_cell.length_a   1.000
_cell.length_b   1.000
_cell.length_c   1.000
_cell.angle_alpha   90.00
_cell.angle_beta   90.00
_cell.angle_gamma   90.00
#
_symmetry.space_group_name_H-M   'P 1'
#
loop_
_entity.id
_entity.type
_entity.pdbx_description
1 polymer ?
#
loop_
_entity_poly.entity_id
_entity_poly.type
_entity_poly.pdbx_seq_one_letter_code
_entity_poly.pdbx_strand_id
1 'polypeptide(L)'
;MTKLEKNNPAYLLKIGINIRKWRELKGIKQEQLANQLGITKAALSNIENDKTDISLHRIEDIARCLDLEVMKLFNNPLDLLLHPH
;
A
#
# COMPACT_ATOMS: atom_id res chain seq x y z
N MET A 1 -17.64 -22.79 4.10
CA MET A 1 -16.94 -22.27 2.90
C MET A 1 -15.54 -22.83 2.90
N THR A 2 -15.20 -23.60 1.87
CA THR A 2 -14.03 -24.47 1.81
C THR A 2 -12.75 -23.68 1.57
N LYS A 3 -11.63 -24.28 1.98
CA LYS A 3 -10.23 -23.81 1.86
C LYS A 3 -9.78 -23.46 0.42
N LEU A 4 -10.68 -23.55 -0.57
CA LEU A 4 -10.42 -23.56 -2.01
C LEU A 4 -10.48 -22.16 -2.66
N GLU A 5 -11.05 -21.14 -2.01
CA GLU A 5 -11.16 -19.77 -2.58
C GLU A 5 -10.00 -18.83 -2.22
N LYS A 6 -9.06 -19.24 -1.37
CA LYS A 6 -8.02 -18.35 -0.82
C LYS A 6 -7.00 -17.81 -1.84
N ASN A 7 -6.93 -18.36 -3.05
CA ASN A 7 -5.86 -18.08 -4.02
C ASN A 7 -6.37 -17.67 -5.42
N ASN A 8 -7.60 -17.17 -5.55
CA ASN A 8 -8.04 -16.60 -6.82
C ASN A 8 -7.40 -15.21 -7.00
N PRO A 9 -6.51 -15.01 -8.00
CA PRO A 9 -5.85 -13.72 -8.21
C PRO A 9 -6.83 -12.57 -8.49
N ALA A 10 -8.05 -12.86 -8.95
CA ALA A 10 -9.08 -11.85 -9.17
C ALA A 10 -9.52 -11.12 -7.89
N TYR A 11 -9.37 -11.74 -6.72
CA TYR A 11 -9.75 -11.16 -5.42
C TYR A 11 -8.54 -10.73 -4.58
N LEU A 12 -7.32 -10.80 -5.12
CA LEU A 12 -6.12 -10.48 -4.38
C LEU A 12 -5.82 -8.98 -4.45
N LEU A 13 -6.17 -8.24 -3.40
CA LEU A 13 -5.82 -6.83 -3.27
C LEU A 13 -4.29 -6.67 -3.17
N LYS A 14 -3.72 -5.81 -4.02
CA LYS A 14 -2.27 -5.50 -4.09
C LYS A 14 -1.94 -4.20 -3.38
N ILE A 15 -2.37 -4.09 -2.12
CA ILE A 15 -2.29 -2.84 -1.33
C ILE A 15 -0.84 -2.40 -1.14
N GLY A 16 0.06 -3.33 -0.82
CA GLY A 16 1.48 -3.03 -0.64
C GLY A 16 2.11 -2.42 -1.90
N ILE A 17 1.80 -2.99 -3.05
CA ILE A 17 2.27 -2.49 -4.34
C ILE A 17 1.72 -1.08 -4.62
N ASN A 18 0.45 -0.82 -4.30
CA ASN A 18 -0.15 0.51 -4.47
C ASN A 18 0.47 1.55 -3.54
N ILE A 19 0.73 1.19 -2.27
CA ILE A 19 1.46 2.04 -1.31
C ILE A 19 2.82 2.44 -1.88
N ARG A 20 3.57 1.47 -2.42
CA ARG A 20 4.86 1.71 -3.07
C ARG A 20 4.74 2.73 -4.20
N LYS A 21 3.79 2.53 -5.11
CA LYS A 21 3.57 3.42 -6.27
C LYS A 21 3.22 4.85 -5.82
N TRP A 22 2.33 4.99 -4.85
CA TRP A 22 2.00 6.30 -4.27
C TRP A 22 3.20 6.97 -3.61
N ARG A 23 3.99 6.22 -2.83
CA ARG A 23 5.22 6.71 -2.22
C ARG A 23 6.20 7.22 -3.28
N GLU A 24 6.42 6.44 -4.34
CA GLU A 24 7.33 6.78 -5.44
C GLU A 24 6.85 8.02 -6.22
N LEU A 25 5.55 8.14 -6.49
CA LEU A 25 4.97 9.32 -7.14
C LEU A 25 5.13 10.59 -6.31
N LYS A 26 5.10 10.48 -4.97
CA LYS A 26 5.37 11.60 -4.07
C LYS A 26 6.88 11.85 -3.86
N GLY A 27 7.76 11.09 -4.50
CA GLY A 27 9.22 11.24 -4.38
C GLY A 27 9.78 10.87 -3.00
N ILE A 28 9.03 10.12 -2.19
CA ILE A 28 9.41 9.77 -0.82
C ILE A 28 10.29 8.50 -0.85
N LYS A 29 11.46 8.53 -0.19
CA LYS A 29 12.30 7.34 -0.04
C LYS A 29 11.68 6.38 0.98
N GLN A 30 11.88 5.07 0.80
CA GLN A 30 11.42 4.06 1.77
C GLN A 30 11.87 4.38 3.21
N GLU A 31 13.12 4.79 3.39
CA GLU A 31 13.65 5.12 4.71
C GLU A 31 12.91 6.30 5.36
N GLN A 32 12.51 7.32 4.58
CA GLN A 32 11.76 8.46 5.10
C GLN A 32 10.35 8.04 5.57
N LEU A 33 9.63 7.26 4.76
CA LEU A 33 8.30 6.77 5.14
C LEU A 33 8.40 5.80 6.34
N ALA A 34 9.39 4.91 6.35
CA ALA A 34 9.60 3.98 7.45
C ALA A 34 9.85 4.72 8.77
N ASN A 35 10.68 5.78 8.74
CA ASN A 35 10.95 6.63 9.89
C ASN A 35 9.67 7.33 10.40
N GLN A 36 8.84 7.87 9.51
CA GLN A 36 7.55 8.48 9.88
C GLN A 36 6.58 7.48 10.51
N LEU A 37 6.61 6.23 10.05
CA LEU A 37 5.76 5.14 10.57
C LEU A 37 6.31 4.48 11.83
N GLY A 38 7.53 4.83 12.26
CA GLY A 38 8.21 4.21 13.40
C GLY A 38 8.57 2.74 13.16
N ILE A 39 8.87 2.35 11.92
CA ILE A 39 9.24 0.98 11.54
C ILE A 39 10.58 0.93 10.81
N THR A 40 11.14 -0.27 10.66
CA THR A 40 12.37 -0.44 9.88
C THR A 40 12.09 -0.32 8.37
N LYS A 41 13.09 0.12 7.61
CA LYS A 41 13.05 0.11 6.13
C LYS A 41 12.72 -1.30 5.59
N ALA A 42 13.23 -2.35 6.22
CA ALA A 42 12.96 -3.73 5.85
C ALA A 42 11.48 -4.11 6.08
N ALA A 43 10.88 -3.68 7.19
CA ALA A 43 9.46 -3.88 7.45
C ALA A 43 8.60 -3.15 6.41
N LEU A 44 8.93 -1.90 6.07
CA LEU A 44 8.25 -1.19 4.99
C LEU A 44 8.41 -1.90 3.65
N SER A 45 9.60 -2.39 3.33
CA SER A 45 9.83 -3.18 2.09
C SER A 45 8.97 -4.44 2.06
N ASN A 46 8.80 -5.15 3.18
CA ASN A 46 7.91 -6.31 3.23
C ASN A 46 6.45 -5.92 3.01
N ILE A 47 6.00 -4.80 3.57
CA ILE A 47 4.67 -4.23 3.32
C ILE A 47 4.52 -3.92 1.83
N GLU A 48 5.44 -3.16 1.24
CA GLU A 48 5.39 -2.69 -0.15
C GLU A 48 5.46 -3.81 -1.20
N ASN A 49 5.88 -5.01 -0.80
CA ASN A 49 5.96 -6.19 -1.66
C ASN A 49 4.90 -7.25 -1.30
N ASP A 50 3.85 -6.90 -0.54
CA ASP A 50 2.78 -7.82 -0.09
C ASP A 50 3.31 -9.10 0.60
N LYS A 51 4.44 -9.00 1.32
CA LYS A 51 5.07 -10.13 2.04
C LYS A 51 4.57 -10.28 3.47
N THR A 52 3.77 -9.34 3.96
CA THR A 52 3.23 -9.34 5.31
C THR A 52 1.81 -8.81 5.28
N ASP A 53 0.94 -9.37 6.12
CA ASP A 53 -0.40 -8.83 6.32
C ASP A 53 -0.30 -7.46 6.98
N ILE A 54 -1.11 -6.52 6.49
CA ILE A 54 -1.15 -5.15 6.98
C ILE A 54 -2.45 -4.94 7.76
N SER A 55 -2.35 -4.35 8.96
CA SER A 55 -3.53 -4.00 9.75
C SER A 55 -4.21 -2.75 9.20
N LEU A 56 -5.51 -2.59 9.49
CA LEU A 56 -6.27 -1.39 9.10
C LEU A 56 -5.64 -0.10 9.68
N HIS A 57 -5.28 -0.11 10.96
CA HIS A 57 -4.58 1.01 11.59
C HIS A 57 -3.28 1.37 10.85
N ARG A 58 -2.53 0.38 10.36
CA ARG A 58 -1.31 0.64 9.60
C ARG A 58 -1.61 1.24 8.24
N ILE A 59 -2.69 0.82 7.57
CA ILE A 59 -3.17 1.45 6.32
C ILE A 59 -3.52 2.92 6.59
N GLU A 60 -4.22 3.23 7.67
CA GLU A 60 -4.58 4.60 8.06
C GLU A 60 -3.34 5.47 8.31
N ASP A 61 -2.36 4.95 9.06
CA ASP A 61 -1.09 5.67 9.29
C ASP A 61 -0.34 5.94 8.00
N ILE A 62 -0.28 4.95 7.10
CA ILE A 62 0.38 5.12 5.80
C ILE A 62 -0.34 6.15 4.95
N ALA A 63 -1.68 6.12 4.92
CA ALA A 63 -2.48 7.11 4.21
C ALA A 63 -2.20 8.53 4.74
N ARG A 64 -2.12 8.69 6.07
CA ARG A 64 -1.77 9.95 6.73
C ARG A 64 -0.36 10.42 6.38
N CYS A 65 0.65 9.54 6.46
CA CYS A 65 2.04 9.86 6.12
C CYS A 65 2.20 10.23 4.63
N LEU A 66 1.45 9.56 3.76
CA LEU A 66 1.44 9.85 2.34
C LEU A 66 0.50 11.01 1.98
N ASP A 67 -0.24 11.62 2.91
CA ASP A 67 -1.24 12.65 2.63
C ASP A 67 -2.21 12.23 1.51
N LEU A 68 -2.91 11.13 1.76
CA LEU A 68 -3.89 10.51 0.87
C LEU A 68 -5.12 10.07 1.67
N GLU A 69 -6.27 10.06 1.00
CA GLU A 69 -7.42 9.31 1.49
C GLU A 69 -7.10 7.80 1.48
N VAL A 70 -7.56 7.08 2.52
CA VAL A 70 -7.33 5.63 2.67
C VAL A 70 -7.74 4.85 1.42
N MET A 71 -8.86 5.21 0.79
CA MET A 71 -9.37 4.56 -0.42
C MET A 71 -8.41 4.64 -1.61
N LYS A 72 -7.53 5.65 -1.68
CA LYS A 72 -6.54 5.76 -2.76
C LYS A 72 -5.49 4.65 -2.69
N LEU A 73 -5.20 4.10 -1.50
CA LEU A 73 -4.24 3.01 -1.35
C LEU A 73 -4.73 1.67 -1.93
N PHE A 74 -6.04 1.54 -2.18
CA PHE A 74 -6.61 0.34 -2.81
C PHE A 74 -6.52 0.39 -4.34
N ASN A 75 -6.15 1.53 -4.92
CA ASN A 75 -6.10 1.74 -6.35
C ASN A 75 -4.67 2.01 -6.83
N ASN A 76 -4.36 1.54 -8.04
CA ASN A 76 -3.12 1.89 -8.71
C ASN A 76 -3.21 3.37 -9.12
N PRO A 77 -2.26 4.22 -8.71
CA PRO A 77 -2.33 5.65 -9.01
C PRO A 77 -2.32 5.97 -10.51
N LEU A 78 -1.69 5.13 -11.35
CA LEU A 78 -1.69 5.34 -12.81
C LEU A 78 -3.09 5.17 -13.41
N ASP A 79 -3.90 4.29 -12.86
CA ASP A 79 -5.25 4.04 -13.37
C ASP A 79 -6.16 5.25 -13.09
N LEU A 80 -5.92 5.95 -11.97
CA LEU A 80 -6.62 7.19 -11.60
C LEU A 80 -6.18 8.40 -12.42
N LEU A 81 -4.92 8.45 -12.86
CA LEU A 81 -4.37 9.56 -13.63
C LEU A 81 -4.78 9.51 -15.12
N LEU A 82 -5.06 8.33 -15.66
CA LEU A 82 -5.48 8.14 -17.05
C LEU A 82 -6.98 8.37 -17.26
N HIS A 83 -7.77 8.35 -16.18
CA HIS A 83 -9.21 8.58 -16.21
C HIS A 83 -9.63 9.54 -15.08
N PRO A 84 -9.35 10.85 -15.20
CA PRO A 84 -9.90 11.83 -14.28
C PRO A 84 -11.42 11.87 -14.46
N HIS A 85 -12.15 11.41 -13.45
CA HIS A 85 -13.60 11.61 -13.33
C HIS A 85 -13.91 13.04 -12.90
#